data_AF-A0A6L7U683-F1
#
_entry.id   AF-A0A6L7U683-F1
#
_cell.length_a   1.000
_cell.length_b   1.000
_cell.length_c   1.000
_cell.angle_alpha   90.00
_cell.angle_beta   90.00
_cell.angle_gamma   90.00
#
_symmetry.space_group_name_H-M   'P 1'
#
loop_
_entity.id
_entity.type
_entity.pdbx_description
1 polymer ?
#
loop_
_entity_poly.entity_id
_entity_poly.type
_entity_poly.pdbx_seq_one_letter_code
_entity_poly.pdbx_strand_id
1 'polypeptide(L)'
;MVEKVTRSLRSERLNRAKYDRLARIAVLCGQVRADAWRRCSGVATVLQSPYEIRDAWMVEGCDWHGLPARLGKATLADALGDIAAAREASKVPVKKVIRHRTRGDKAERDRLYSLLKQNRWLEDPFLHRQMRKQWRGGRSHVTNQIVADAGSYTTKVWHGRA
;
A
#
# COMPACT_ATOMS: atom_id res chain seq x y z
N MET A 1 4.55 25.46 -7.77
CA MET A 1 4.22 24.31 -6.90
C MET A 1 2.70 24.23 -6.83
N VAL A 2 2.08 23.13 -7.28
CA VAL A 2 0.62 22.96 -7.14
C VAL A 2 0.33 22.58 -5.69
N GLU A 3 -0.53 23.34 -5.03
CA GLU A 3 -0.95 23.08 -3.65
C GLU A 3 -1.73 21.75 -3.59
N LYS A 4 -1.29 20.83 -2.72
CA LYS A 4 -1.94 19.53 -2.54
C LYS A 4 -3.14 19.70 -1.61
N VAL A 5 -4.34 19.78 -2.18
CA VAL A 5 -5.59 19.93 -1.41
C VAL A 5 -6.29 18.58 -1.26
N THR A 6 -6.69 18.23 -0.05
CA THR A 6 -7.57 17.09 0.23
C THR A 6 -9.00 17.60 0.46
N ARG A 7 -9.98 17.04 -0.26
CA ARG A 7 -11.40 17.37 -0.09
C ARG A 7 -12.19 16.10 0.22
N SER A 8 -13.13 16.20 1.14
CA SER A 8 -14.08 15.14 1.45
C SER A 8 -15.46 15.58 0.99
N LEU A 9 -15.96 14.96 -0.08
CA LEU A 9 -17.26 15.25 -0.66
C LEU A 9 -18.23 14.11 -0.35
N ARG A 10 -19.52 14.45 -0.29
CA ARG A 10 -20.60 13.47 -0.13
C ARG A 10 -21.54 13.61 -1.32
N SER A 11 -22.05 12.48 -1.80
CA SER A 11 -23.10 12.51 -2.81
C SER A 11 -24.45 12.75 -2.14
N GLU A 12 -25.20 13.71 -2.66
CA GLU A 12 -26.61 13.88 -2.32
C GLU A 12 -27.48 13.11 -3.31
N ARG A 13 -28.44 12.34 -2.80
CA ARG A 13 -29.49 11.65 -3.59
C ARG A 13 -28.96 10.75 -4.72
N LEU A 14 -27.89 9.98 -4.45
CA LEU A 14 -27.40 9.00 -5.42
C LEU A 14 -28.49 7.96 -5.71
N ASN A 15 -28.85 7.81 -6.98
CA ASN A 15 -29.79 6.78 -7.43
C ASN A 15 -29.32 5.38 -6.97
N ARG A 16 -30.26 4.57 -6.46
CA ARG A 16 -29.98 3.23 -5.92
C ARG A 16 -29.22 2.32 -6.89
N ALA A 17 -29.62 2.28 -8.16
CA ALA A 17 -28.94 1.46 -9.16
C ALA A 17 -27.49 1.91 -9.41
N LYS A 18 -27.20 3.22 -9.31
CA LYS A 18 -25.83 3.75 -9.38
C LYS A 18 -25.02 3.35 -8.15
N TYR A 19 -25.61 3.46 -6.97
CA TYR A 19 -24.99 3.02 -5.72
C TYR A 19 -24.63 1.53 -5.78
N ASP A 20 -25.57 0.67 -6.18
CA ASP A 20 -25.34 -0.77 -6.26
C ASP A 20 -24.24 -1.11 -7.26
N ARG A 21 -24.12 -0.35 -8.37
CA ARG A 21 -23.01 -0.50 -9.32
C ARG A 21 -21.67 -0.12 -8.70
N LEU A 22 -21.60 1.00 -7.97
CA LEU A 22 -20.37 1.41 -7.28
C LEU A 22 -19.99 0.42 -6.17
N ALA A 23 -20.96 -0.08 -5.40
CA ALA A 23 -20.72 -1.08 -4.37
C ALA A 23 -20.11 -2.37 -4.97
N ARG A 24 -20.64 -2.84 -6.11
CA ARG A 24 -20.03 -3.97 -6.83
C ARG A 24 -18.60 -3.68 -7.27
N ILE A 25 -18.33 -2.51 -7.86
CA ILE A 25 -16.97 -2.11 -8.26
C ILE A 25 -16.04 -2.10 -7.04
N ALA A 26 -16.49 -1.58 -5.90
CA ALA A 26 -15.69 -1.53 -4.67
C ALA A 26 -15.32 -2.93 -4.16
N VAL A 27 -16.23 -3.91 -4.28
CA VAL A 27 -15.94 -5.31 -3.93
C VAL A 27 -14.86 -5.89 -4.84
N LEU A 28 -14.95 -5.66 -6.16
CA LEU A 28 -13.93 -6.11 -7.11
C LEU A 28 -12.57 -5.44 -6.84
N CYS A 29 -12.56 -4.14 -6.52
CA CYS A 29 -11.33 -3.46 -6.06
C CYS A 29 -10.78 -4.13 -4.79
N GLY A 30 -11.66 -4.55 -3.88
CA GLY A 30 -11.29 -5.29 -2.67
C GLY A 30 -10.60 -6.62 -2.96
N GLN A 31 -11.01 -7.33 -4.02
CA GLN A 31 -10.33 -8.56 -4.46
C GLN A 31 -8.92 -8.29 -4.96
N VAL A 32 -8.73 -7.26 -5.81
CA VAL A 32 -7.39 -6.82 -6.24
C VAL A 32 -6.50 -6.48 -5.05
N ARG A 33 -7.03 -5.77 -4.03
CA ARG A 33 -6.29 -5.49 -2.79
C ARG A 33 -5.92 -6.77 -2.06
N ALA A 34 -6.86 -7.70 -1.90
CA ALA A 34 -6.61 -8.97 -1.22
C ALA A 34 -5.50 -9.77 -1.89
N ASP A 35 -5.44 -9.77 -3.23
CA ASP A 35 -4.38 -10.43 -3.99
C ASP A 35 -3.03 -9.74 -3.80
N ALA A 36 -3.00 -8.40 -3.84
CA ALA A 36 -1.79 -7.63 -3.56
C ALA A 36 -1.25 -7.95 -2.15
N TRP A 37 -2.10 -7.96 -1.13
CA TRP A 37 -1.68 -8.33 0.23
C TRP A 37 -1.19 -9.77 0.33
N ARG A 38 -1.86 -10.71 -0.33
CA ARG A 38 -1.48 -12.13 -0.33
C ARG A 38 -0.10 -12.35 -0.95
N ARG A 39 0.17 -11.70 -2.08
CA ARG A 39 1.40 -11.93 -2.87
C ARG A 39 2.55 -11.02 -2.44
N CYS A 40 2.28 -9.80 -1.99
CA CYS A 40 3.30 -8.78 -1.77
C CYS A 40 3.60 -8.48 -0.30
N SER A 41 2.93 -9.13 0.66
CA SER A 41 3.23 -8.93 2.09
C SER A 41 4.40 -9.80 2.60
N GLY A 42 4.89 -10.73 1.78
CA GLY A 42 6.01 -11.62 2.10
C GLY A 42 7.39 -10.95 2.12
N VAL A 43 8.42 -11.76 2.38
CA VAL A 43 9.83 -11.32 2.38
C VAL A 43 10.41 -11.11 0.99
N ALA A 44 9.89 -11.82 -0.02
CA ALA A 44 10.39 -11.76 -1.39
C ALA A 44 10.25 -10.36 -2.04
N THR A 45 9.24 -9.59 -1.62
CA THR A 45 8.92 -8.26 -2.15
C THR A 45 9.49 -7.12 -1.29
N VAL A 46 10.40 -7.44 -0.36
CA VAL A 46 10.91 -6.46 0.60
C VAL A 46 11.80 -5.41 -0.06
N LEU A 47 12.61 -5.83 -1.04
CA LEU A 47 13.52 -4.97 -1.78
C LEU A 47 12.91 -4.39 -3.06
N GLN A 48 11.73 -4.88 -3.46
CA GLN A 48 11.05 -4.42 -4.65
C GLN A 48 10.26 -3.14 -4.36
N SER A 49 10.34 -2.19 -5.29
CA SER A 49 9.48 -1.02 -5.33
C SER A 49 8.05 -1.40 -5.75
N PRO A 50 7.04 -0.61 -5.37
CA PRO A 50 5.67 -0.78 -5.87
C PRO A 50 5.57 -0.78 -7.40
N TYR A 51 6.45 -0.05 -8.08
CA TYR A 51 6.48 0.02 -9.55
C TYR A 51 6.97 -1.28 -10.17
N GLU A 52 8.07 -1.85 -9.67
CA GLU A 52 8.60 -3.13 -10.16
C GLU A 52 7.58 -4.26 -9.97
N ILE A 53 6.90 -4.30 -8.82
CA ILE A 53 5.84 -5.28 -8.54
C ILE A 53 4.70 -5.12 -9.54
N ARG A 54 4.22 -3.89 -9.73
CA ARG A 54 3.13 -3.58 -10.67
C ARG A 54 3.51 -4.00 -12.08
N ASP A 55 4.69 -3.63 -12.54
CA ASP A 55 5.12 -3.89 -13.92
C ASP A 55 5.31 -5.39 -14.18
N ALA A 56 5.81 -6.14 -13.19
CA ALA A 56 5.85 -7.60 -13.25
C ALA A 56 4.44 -8.22 -13.40
N TRP A 57 3.46 -7.72 -12.62
CA TRP A 57 2.07 -8.20 -12.74
C TRP A 57 1.44 -7.86 -14.08
N MET A 58 1.82 -6.72 -14.68
CA MET A 58 1.36 -6.37 -16.02
C MET A 58 1.89 -7.34 -17.08
N VAL A 59 3.16 -7.75 -16.99
CA VAL A 59 3.77 -8.72 -17.90
C VAL A 59 3.15 -10.10 -17.77
N GLU A 60 2.82 -10.52 -16.55
CA GLU A 60 2.20 -11.82 -16.27
C GLU A 60 0.72 -11.93 -16.69
N GLY A 61 0.09 -10.83 -17.10
CA GLY A 61 -1.33 -10.82 -17.48
C GLY A 61 -2.27 -10.89 -16.28
N CYS A 62 -2.13 -9.94 -15.36
CA CYS A 62 -2.94 -9.89 -14.14
C CYS A 62 -4.46 -9.84 -14.40
N ASP A 63 -5.21 -10.64 -13.64
CA ASP A 63 -6.67 -10.60 -13.61
C ASP A 63 -7.16 -9.45 -12.73
N TRP A 64 -7.92 -8.52 -13.33
CA TRP A 64 -8.52 -7.38 -12.64
C TRP A 64 -9.91 -7.68 -12.09
N HIS A 65 -10.33 -8.94 -12.05
CA HIS A 65 -11.65 -9.37 -11.59
C HIS A 65 -12.78 -8.71 -12.40
N GLY A 66 -12.55 -8.51 -13.70
CA GLY A 66 -13.48 -7.81 -14.59
C GLY A 66 -13.48 -6.27 -14.49
N LEU A 67 -12.59 -5.68 -13.68
CA LEU A 67 -12.42 -4.22 -13.65
C LEU A 67 -11.71 -3.70 -14.92
N PRO A 68 -12.00 -2.45 -15.33
CA PRO A 68 -11.16 -1.76 -16.29
C PRO A 68 -9.71 -1.70 -15.78
N ALA A 69 -8.75 -2.00 -16.65
CA ALA A 69 -7.33 -2.08 -16.30
C ALA A 69 -6.81 -0.83 -15.58
N ARG A 70 -7.33 0.36 -15.92
CA ARG A 70 -6.96 1.62 -15.27
C ARG A 70 -7.33 1.65 -13.78
N LEU A 71 -8.55 1.21 -13.45
CA LEU A 71 -9.03 1.14 -12.07
C LEU A 71 -8.31 0.04 -11.29
N GLY A 72 -8.07 -1.10 -11.94
CA GLY A 72 -7.27 -2.19 -11.37
C GLY A 72 -5.85 -1.74 -11.01
N LYS A 73 -5.15 -1.09 -11.95
CA LYS A 73 -3.81 -0.51 -11.73
C LYS A 73 -3.76 0.50 -10.58
N ALA A 74 -4.74 1.42 -10.54
CA ALA A 74 -4.81 2.42 -9.48
C ALA A 74 -5.04 1.76 -8.11
N THR A 75 -5.92 0.76 -8.05
CA THR A 75 -6.20 -0.03 -6.83
C THR A 75 -4.97 -0.83 -6.38
N LEU A 76 -4.24 -1.44 -7.32
CA LEU A 76 -3.00 -2.17 -7.01
C LEU A 76 -1.93 -1.22 -6.45
N ALA A 77 -1.72 -0.07 -7.08
CA ALA A 77 -0.75 0.92 -6.63
C ALA A 77 -1.05 1.43 -5.20
N ASP A 78 -2.33 1.71 -4.91
CA ASP A 78 -2.81 2.07 -3.57
C ASP A 78 -2.51 0.96 -2.55
N ALA A 79 -2.86 -0.29 -2.86
CA ALA A 79 -2.61 -1.44 -2.00
C ALA A 79 -1.12 -1.69 -1.70
N LEU A 80 -0.26 -1.53 -2.72
CA LEU A 80 1.19 -1.66 -2.54
C LEU A 80 1.75 -0.52 -1.67
N GLY A 81 1.18 0.68 -1.78
CA GLY A 81 1.46 1.80 -0.89
C GLY A 81 1.11 1.48 0.57
N ASP A 82 -0.06 0.92 0.82
CA ASP A 82 -0.50 0.50 2.16
C ASP A 82 0.42 -0.58 2.75
N ILE A 83 0.81 -1.58 1.95
CA ILE A 83 1.74 -2.64 2.37
C ILE A 83 3.10 -2.04 2.74
N ALA A 84 3.62 -1.12 1.93
CA ALA A 84 4.88 -0.43 2.20
C ALA A 84 4.78 0.39 3.49
N ALA A 85 3.69 1.16 3.67
CA ALA A 85 3.46 1.97 4.87
C ALA A 85 3.35 1.10 6.13
N ALA A 86 2.60 0.00 6.08
CA ALA A 86 2.46 -0.93 7.19
C ALA A 86 3.81 -1.59 7.54
N ARG A 87 4.62 -1.93 6.54
CA ARG A 87 5.98 -2.45 6.75
C ARG A 87 6.88 -1.41 7.39
N GLU A 88 6.86 -0.16 6.94
CA GLU A 88 7.62 0.92 7.59
C GLU A 88 7.17 1.16 9.04
N ALA A 89 5.86 1.09 9.32
CA ALA A 89 5.33 1.19 10.68
C ALA A 89 5.87 0.07 11.58
N SER A 90 6.00 -1.15 11.06
CA SER A 90 6.57 -2.28 11.81
C SER A 90 8.03 -2.08 12.24
N LYS A 91 8.76 -1.17 11.60
CA LYS A 91 10.15 -0.84 11.97
C LYS A 91 10.22 0.01 13.24
N VAL A 92 9.15 0.72 13.62
CA VAL A 92 9.12 1.58 14.82
C VAL A 92 9.48 0.82 16.09
N PRO A 93 8.82 -0.31 16.43
CA PRO A 93 9.23 -1.11 17.57
C PRO A 93 10.63 -1.70 17.42
N VAL A 94 11.05 -2.12 16.21
CA VAL A 94 12.41 -2.64 15.97
C VAL A 94 13.48 -1.60 16.27
N LYS A 95 13.25 -0.33 15.95
CA LYS A 95 14.19 0.76 16.29
C LYS A 95 14.42 0.88 17.80
N LYS A 96 13.39 0.67 18.62
CA LYS A 96 13.54 0.64 20.10
C LYS A 96 14.41 -0.52 20.55
N VAL A 97 14.23 -1.72 19.97
CA VAL A 97 15.04 -2.90 20.29
C VAL A 97 16.50 -2.70 19.88
N ILE A 98 16.77 -2.12 18.70
CA ILE A 98 18.12 -1.76 18.26
C ILE A 98 18.78 -0.85 19.30
N ARG A 99 18.11 0.26 19.69
CA ARG A 99 18.65 1.22 20.67
C ARG A 99 18.99 0.55 22.02
N HIS A 100 18.20 -0.41 22.46
CA HIS A 100 18.48 -1.15 23.69
C HIS A 100 19.67 -2.09 23.54
N ARG A 101 19.78 -2.80 22.41
CA ARG A 101 20.86 -3.75 22.13
C ARG A 101 22.22 -3.07 22.02
N THR A 102 22.28 -1.90 21.37
CA THR A 102 23.53 -1.20 21.05
C THR A 102 23.83 -0.07 22.02
N ARG A 103 23.49 -0.24 23.31
CA ARG A 103 23.86 0.72 24.35
C ARG A 103 25.38 0.76 24.46
N GLY A 104 25.97 1.93 24.22
CA GLY A 104 27.43 2.12 24.23
C GLY A 104 28.12 1.84 22.90
N ASP A 105 27.43 1.27 21.90
CA ASP A 105 27.99 0.97 20.59
C ASP A 105 27.27 1.76 19.49
N LYS A 106 27.80 2.95 19.19
CA LYS A 106 27.26 3.82 18.16
C LYS A 106 27.45 3.23 16.75
N ALA A 107 28.59 2.59 16.49
CA ALA A 107 28.93 2.08 15.16
C ALA A 107 27.96 0.96 14.75
N GLU A 108 27.71 0.00 15.65
CA GLU A 108 26.75 -1.07 15.38
C GLU A 108 25.32 -0.54 15.28
N ARG A 109 24.95 0.46 16.08
CA ARG A 109 23.65 1.12 15.98
C ARG A 109 23.42 1.72 14.59
N ASP A 110 24.40 2.45 14.08
CA ASP A 110 24.31 3.14 12.80
C ASP A 110 24.30 2.13 11.62
N ARG A 111 25.07 1.03 11.72
CA ARG A 111 24.98 -0.12 10.80
C ARG A 111 23.56 -0.71 10.76
N LEU A 112 23.01 -1.07 11.92
CA LEU A 112 21.69 -1.71 12.01
C LEU A 112 20.56 -0.78 11.52
N TYR A 113 20.62 0.52 11.82
CA TYR A 113 19.65 1.47 11.28
C TYR A 113 19.77 1.64 9.77
N SER A 114 20.98 1.61 9.22
CA SER A 114 21.20 1.71 7.78
C SER A 114 20.56 0.52 7.05
N LEU A 115 20.81 -0.71 7.53
CA LEU A 115 20.17 -1.91 6.97
C LEU A 115 18.64 -1.86 7.09
N LEU A 116 18.12 -1.46 8.24
CA LEU A 116 16.68 -1.36 8.47
C LEU A 116 16.02 -0.32 7.55
N LYS A 117 16.67 0.84 7.34
CA LYS A 117 16.20 1.91 6.45
C LYS A 117 16.16 1.44 4.99
N GLN A 118 17.18 0.71 4.56
CA GLN A 118 17.31 0.20 3.18
C GLN A 118 16.46 -1.05 2.90
N ASN A 119 15.62 -1.51 3.84
CA ASN A 119 14.90 -2.78 3.74
C ASN A 119 15.81 -4.03 3.66
N ARG A 120 17.10 -3.90 3.96
CA ARG A 120 18.12 -4.96 3.96
C ARG A 120 18.20 -5.72 5.28
N TRP A 121 17.13 -5.72 6.06
CA TRP A 121 17.06 -6.39 7.36
C TRP A 121 17.10 -7.92 7.28
N LEU A 122 17.00 -8.51 6.08
CA LEU A 122 17.19 -9.94 5.84
C LEU A 122 18.68 -10.36 5.91
N GLU A 123 19.60 -9.42 5.70
CA GLU A 123 21.03 -9.68 5.67
C GLU A 123 21.65 -9.83 7.07
N ASP A 124 20.94 -9.37 8.10
CA ASP A 124 21.38 -9.43 9.49
C ASP A 124 20.47 -10.38 10.29
N PRO A 125 20.99 -11.45 10.90
CA PRO A 125 20.18 -12.42 11.65
C PRO A 125 19.38 -11.82 12.81
N PHE A 126 19.90 -10.76 13.44
CA PHE A 126 19.19 -10.07 14.51
C PHE A 126 18.03 -9.27 13.95
N LEU A 127 18.25 -8.41 12.95
CA LEU A 127 17.18 -7.63 12.33
C LEU A 127 16.12 -8.51 11.69
N HIS A 128 16.53 -9.59 11.01
CA HIS A 128 15.61 -10.52 10.39
C HIS A 128 14.61 -11.06 11.40
N ARG A 129 15.11 -11.55 12.55
CA ARG A 129 14.25 -12.05 13.63
C ARG A 129 13.33 -10.97 14.20
N GLN A 130 13.84 -9.76 14.42
CA GLN A 130 13.01 -8.68 14.99
C GLN A 130 11.93 -8.23 14.01
N MET A 131 12.27 -8.08 12.73
CA MET A 131 11.30 -7.72 11.70
C MET A 131 10.26 -8.83 11.52
N ARG A 132 10.62 -10.12 11.50
CA ARG A 132 9.63 -11.21 11.40
C ARG A 132 8.66 -11.26 12.57
N LYS A 133 9.06 -10.80 13.75
CA LYS A 133 8.15 -10.69 14.91
C LYS A 133 7.10 -9.59 14.72
N GLN A 134 7.51 -8.46 14.16
CA GLN A 134 6.66 -7.26 14.01
C GLN A 134 5.89 -7.23 12.69
N TRP A 135 6.50 -7.74 11.61
CA TRP A 135 5.95 -7.86 10.27
C TRP A 135 5.66 -9.32 9.95
N ARG A 136 4.40 -9.71 10.06
CA ARG A 136 3.93 -11.06 9.71
C ARG A 136 3.29 -11.12 8.32
N GLY A 137 3.34 -10.00 7.59
CA GLY A 137 2.47 -9.76 6.44
C GLY A 137 1.06 -9.40 6.89
N GLY A 138 0.11 -9.42 5.95
CA GLY A 138 -1.26 -9.02 6.23
C GLY A 138 -2.24 -9.47 5.17
N ARG A 139 -3.50 -9.14 5.41
CA ARG A 139 -4.62 -9.34 4.49
C ARG A 139 -5.46 -8.06 4.50
N SER A 140 -6.04 -7.72 3.35
CA SER A 140 -7.05 -6.67 3.29
C SER A 140 -8.44 -7.29 3.40
N HIS A 141 -9.30 -6.62 4.17
CA HIS A 141 -10.75 -6.86 4.22
C HIS A 141 -11.53 -5.67 3.62
N VAL A 142 -10.84 -4.72 3.00
CA VAL A 142 -11.44 -3.51 2.42
C VAL A 142 -12.22 -3.89 1.17
N THR A 143 -13.53 -3.65 1.20
CA THR A 143 -14.47 -4.00 0.11
C THR A 143 -15.37 -2.83 -0.28
N ASN A 144 -15.16 -1.66 0.31
CA ASN A 144 -16.01 -0.47 0.18
C ASN A 144 -15.24 0.75 -0.33
N GLN A 145 -14.08 0.55 -0.97
CA GLN A 145 -13.22 1.63 -1.47
C GLN A 145 -12.91 1.46 -2.96
N ILE A 146 -13.11 2.54 -3.72
CA ILE A 146 -12.72 2.66 -5.12
C ILE A 146 -11.58 3.67 -5.19
N VAL A 147 -10.46 3.29 -5.81
CA VAL A 147 -9.35 4.22 -6.08
C VAL A 147 -9.40 4.58 -7.54
N ALA A 148 -9.59 5.86 -7.82
CA ALA A 148 -9.70 6.40 -9.16
C ALA A 148 -8.58 7.41 -9.39
N ASP A 149 -7.84 7.27 -10.50
CA ASP A 149 -6.88 8.29 -10.92
C ASP A 149 -7.58 9.48 -11.61
N ALA A 150 -6.85 10.56 -11.86
CA ALA A 150 -7.42 11.79 -12.44
C ALA A 150 -8.07 11.63 -13.83
N GLY A 151 -7.74 10.57 -14.59
CA GLY A 151 -8.41 10.28 -15.86
C GLY A 151 -9.49 9.21 -15.75
N SER A 152 -9.83 8.80 -14.53
CA SER A 152 -10.91 7.84 -14.24
C SER A 152 -12.23 8.54 -13.89
N TYR A 153 -12.23 9.88 -13.78
CA TYR A 153 -13.41 10.68 -13.49
C TYR A 153 -13.32 12.06 -14.16
N THR A 154 -14.47 12.73 -14.30
CA THR A 154 -14.55 14.11 -14.75
C THR A 154 -15.04 14.97 -13.58
N THR A 155 -14.30 16.02 -13.24
CA THR A 155 -14.76 17.05 -12.30
C THR A 155 -15.32 18.24 -13.05
N LYS A 156 -16.38 18.82 -12.50
CA LYS A 156 -16.90 20.12 -12.91
C LYS A 156 -17.02 20.97 -11.67
N VAL A 157 -16.46 22.18 -11.70
CA VAL A 157 -16.58 23.14 -10.61
C VAL A 157 -17.89 23.90 -10.82
N TRP A 158 -18.78 23.90 -9.82
CA TRP A 158 -20.02 24.68 -9.85
C TRP A 158 -19.91 25.81 -8.81
N HIS A 159 -20.08 27.07 -9.25
CA HIS A 159 -20.06 28.26 -8.39
C HIS A 159 -18.85 28.39 -7.43
N GLY A 160 -17.63 28.17 -7.93
CA GLY A 160 -16.41 28.40 -7.13
C GLY A 160 -16.18 27.39 -5.99
N ARG A 161 -17.00 26.34 -5.89
CA ARG A 161 -16.75 25.20 -5.00
C ARG A 161 -16.63 23.94 -5.82
N ALA A 162 -15.54 23.22 -5.58
CA ALA A 162 -15.25 21.90 -6.16
C ALA A 162 -15.13 20.87 -5.04
#